data_AF-A0A6B1GW79-F1
#
_entry.id   AF-A0A6B1GW79-F1
#
_cell.length_a   1.000
_cell.length_b   1.000
_cell.length_c   1.000
_cell.angle_alpha   90.00
_cell.angle_beta   90.00
_cell.angle_gamma   90.00
#
_symmetry.space_group_name_H-M   'P 1'
#
loop_
_entity.id
_entity.type
_entity.pdbx_description
1 polymer ?
#
loop_
_entity_poly.entity_id
_entity_poly.type
_entity_poly.pdbx_seq_one_letter_code
_entity_poly.pdbx_strand_id
1 'polypeptide(L)'
;LKERFVSAAMGQFGSGWGWLVSGDDGLAVIARPNQDSPLMEGLTPLLGVDVWEHAYYLNYQNRRLDYLNAFWNVVDWDAVAARFRE
;
A
#
# COMPACT_ATOMS: atom_id res chain seq x y z
N LEU A 1 8.76 2.16 9.15
CA LEU A 1 7.68 1.53 8.34
C LEU A 1 6.93 2.57 7.50
N LYS A 2 6.26 3.55 8.13
CA LYS A 2 5.50 4.61 7.44
C LYS A 2 6.25 5.28 6.28
N GLU A 3 7.45 5.77 6.52
CA GLU A 3 8.27 6.42 5.48
C GLU A 3 8.58 5.50 4.29
N ARG A 4 8.97 4.25 4.54
CA ARG A 4 9.26 3.27 3.48
C ARG A 4 8.01 2.94 2.66
N PHE A 5 6.87 2.78 3.31
CA PHE A 5 5.58 2.50 2.66
C PHE A 5 5.13 3.68 1.80
N VAL A 6 5.18 4.90 2.32
CA VAL A 6 4.88 6.11 1.55
C VAL A 6 5.84 6.24 0.37
N SER A 7 7.14 6.00 0.57
CA SER A 7 8.14 6.04 -0.50
C SER A 7 7.86 5.02 -1.61
N ALA A 8 7.48 3.79 -1.27
CA ALA A 8 7.15 2.75 -2.25
C ALA A 8 5.88 3.08 -3.04
N ALA A 9 4.81 3.50 -2.34
CA ALA A 9 3.55 3.88 -2.97
C ALA A 9 3.68 5.14 -3.84
N MET A 10 4.50 6.11 -3.41
CA MET A 10 4.80 7.31 -4.19
C MET A 10 5.65 6.99 -5.41
N GLY A 11 6.59 6.05 -5.28
CA GLY A 11 7.48 5.60 -6.36
C GLY A 11 6.80 4.74 -7.43
N GLN A 12 5.59 4.24 -7.19
CA GLN A 12 4.82 3.51 -8.19
C GLN A 12 4.44 4.44 -9.35
N PHE A 13 5.08 4.25 -10.49
CA PHE A 13 4.77 5.02 -11.69
C PHE A 13 3.44 4.57 -12.31
N GLY A 14 2.61 5.54 -12.71
CA GLY A 14 1.27 5.29 -13.23
C GLY A 14 0.32 4.73 -12.18
N SER A 15 -0.55 3.83 -12.63
CA SER A 15 -1.55 3.12 -11.82
C SER A 15 -0.95 1.92 -11.09
N GLY A 16 -1.43 1.67 -9.87
CA GLY A 16 -0.99 0.52 -9.09
C GLY A 16 -1.29 0.64 -7.61
N TRP A 17 -0.53 -0.10 -6.82
CA TRP A 17 -0.73 -0.26 -5.39
C TRP A 17 0.59 -0.25 -4.63
N GLY A 18 0.58 0.30 -3.41
CA GLY A 18 1.64 0.11 -2.42
C GLY A 18 1.20 -0.91 -1.36
N TRP A 19 2.08 -1.83 -0.98
CA TRP A 19 1.76 -2.95 -0.10
C TRP A 19 2.74 -3.08 1.07
N LEU A 20 2.21 -3.46 2.23
CA LEU A 20 2.94 -4.13 3.30
C LEU A 20 2.57 -5.60 3.23
N VAL A 21 3.59 -6.46 3.19
CA VAL A 21 3.42 -7.90 3.00
C VAL A 21 4.22 -8.66 4.05
N SER A 22 3.82 -9.91 4.29
CA SER A 22 4.59 -10.92 5.01
C SER A 22 4.98 -12.05 4.06
N GLY A 23 6.21 -12.54 4.18
CA GLY A 23 6.68 -13.77 3.54
C GLY A 23 7.62 -14.51 4.48
N ASP A 24 8.31 -15.54 3.97
CA ASP A 24 9.21 -16.38 4.76
C ASP A 24 10.37 -15.58 5.40
N ASP A 25 10.86 -14.54 4.71
CA ASP A 25 11.90 -13.63 5.18
C ASP A 25 11.39 -12.52 6.13
N GLY A 26 10.11 -12.57 6.49
CA GLY A 26 9.44 -11.60 7.36
C GLY A 26 8.70 -10.49 6.59
N LEU A 27 8.71 -9.28 7.13
CA LEU A 27 7.92 -8.16 6.60
C LEU A 27 8.66 -7.39 5.51
N ALA A 28 7.95 -7.10 4.41
CA ALA A 28 8.46 -6.28 3.33
C ALA A 28 7.45 -5.21 2.88
N VAL A 29 7.96 -4.15 2.27
CA VAL A 29 7.16 -3.12 1.60
C VAL A 29 7.47 -3.16 0.12
N ILE A 30 6.44 -3.30 -0.70
CA ILE A 30 6.57 -3.41 -2.16
C ILE A 30 5.52 -2.55 -2.86
N ALA A 31 5.69 -2.34 -4.17
CA ALA A 31 4.69 -1.70 -5.02
C ALA A 31 4.43 -2.56 -6.26
N ARG A 32 3.21 -2.56 -6.77
CA ARG A 32 2.83 -3.36 -7.94
C ARG A 32 2.02 -2.53 -8.94
N PRO A 33 2.29 -2.69 -10.25
CA PRO A 33 1.57 -1.96 -11.27
C PRO A 33 0.16 -2.51 -11.43
N ASN A 34 -0.75 -1.64 -11.87
CA ASN A 34 -2.11 -2.00 -12.25
C ASN A 34 -2.87 -2.77 -11.15
N GLN A 35 -3.23 -4.04 -11.40
CA GLN A 35 -3.96 -4.90 -10.48
C GLN A 35 -3.12 -6.11 -10.03
N ASP A 36 -1.82 -6.09 -10.28
CA ASP A 36 -0.93 -7.15 -9.85
C ASP A 36 -0.90 -7.19 -8.32
N SER A 37 -1.01 -8.40 -7.76
CA SER A 37 -1.15 -8.62 -6.33
C SER A 37 0.03 -9.41 -5.77
N PRO A 38 0.52 -9.10 -4.55
CA PRO A 38 1.56 -9.89 -3.89
C PRO A 38 1.22 -11.37 -3.73
N LEU A 39 -0.07 -11.72 -3.75
CA LEU A 39 -0.54 -13.11 -3.75
C LEU A 39 0.02 -13.93 -4.93
N MET A 40 0.32 -13.28 -6.06
CA MET A 40 0.92 -13.93 -7.23
C MET A 40 2.37 -14.39 -6.97
N GLU A 41 3.01 -13.84 -5.94
CA GLU A 41 4.38 -14.14 -5.52
C GLU A 41 4.43 -14.99 -4.25
N GLY A 42 3.28 -15.49 -3.79
CA GLY A 42 3.18 -16.26 -2.53
C GLY A 42 3.34 -15.40 -1.27
N LEU A 43 3.25 -14.08 -1.38
CA LEU A 43 3.35 -13.15 -0.25
C LEU A 43 1.96 -12.86 0.32
N THR A 44 1.85 -12.80 1.64
CA THR A 44 0.62 -12.45 2.35
C THR A 44 0.46 -10.93 2.43
N PRO A 45 -0.54 -10.32 1.76
CA PRO A 45 -0.78 -8.89 1.86
C PRO A 45 -1.42 -8.53 3.21
N LEU A 46 -0.77 -7.63 3.96
CA LEU A 46 -1.25 -7.17 5.26
C LEU A 46 -1.98 -5.83 5.17
N LEU A 47 -1.45 -4.91 4.37
CA LEU A 47 -2.01 -3.58 4.12
C LEU A 47 -1.73 -3.16 2.68
N GLY A 48 -2.73 -2.60 2.00
CA GLY A 48 -2.61 -2.06 0.65
C GLY A 48 -3.12 -0.62 0.57
N VAL A 49 -2.47 0.22 -0.24
CA VAL A 49 -2.98 1.54 -0.61
C VAL A 49 -3.11 1.64 -2.13
N ASP A 50 -4.29 2.04 -2.58
CA ASP A 50 -4.58 2.30 -3.99
C ASP A 50 -3.92 3.62 -4.40
N VAL A 51 -3.06 3.61 -5.43
CA VAL A 51 -2.45 4.82 -6.01
C VAL A 51 -2.87 5.07 -7.45
N TRP A 52 -3.94 4.42 -7.92
CA TRP A 52 -4.68 4.85 -9.09
C TRP A 52 -5.26 6.25 -8.85
N GLU A 53 -5.27 7.10 -9.87
CA GLU A 53 -5.73 8.49 -9.72
C GLU A 53 -7.18 8.56 -9.20
N HIS A 54 -8.05 7.63 -9.59
CA HIS A 54 -9.44 7.59 -9.10
C HIS A 54 -9.54 7.54 -7.56
N ALA A 55 -8.53 7.03 -6.85
CA ALA A 55 -8.56 6.87 -5.41
C ALA A 55 -8.41 8.21 -4.67
N TYR A 56 -7.82 9.22 -5.31
CA TYR A 56 -7.46 10.48 -4.64
C TYR A 56 -7.71 11.75 -5.44
N TYR A 57 -7.90 11.68 -6.76
CA TYR A 57 -7.85 12.87 -7.61
C TYR A 57 -8.89 13.93 -7.28
N LEU A 58 -10.11 13.52 -6.88
CA LEU A 58 -11.17 14.47 -6.52
C LEU A 58 -10.82 15.33 -5.30
N ASN A 59 -10.10 14.78 -4.32
CA ASN A 59 -9.74 15.47 -3.08
C ASN A 59 -8.34 16.09 -3.12
N TYR A 60 -7.39 15.45 -3.82
CA TYR A 60 -5.97 15.78 -3.77
C TYR A 60 -5.36 16.18 -5.11
N GLN A 61 -6.06 15.95 -6.23
CA GLN A 61 -5.57 16.20 -7.59
C GLN A 61 -4.22 15.49 -7.81
N ASN A 62 -3.18 16.22 -8.21
CA ASN A 62 -1.82 15.69 -8.41
C ASN A 62 -1.03 15.46 -7.10
N ARG A 63 -1.58 15.82 -5.93
CA ARG A 63 -0.89 15.74 -4.64
C ARG A 63 -1.01 14.36 -4.01
N ARG A 64 -0.49 13.34 -4.70
CA ARG A 64 -0.48 11.95 -4.21
C ARG A 64 0.16 11.81 -2.83
N LEU A 65 1.22 12.59 -2.53
CA LEU A 65 1.87 12.57 -1.23
C LEU A 65 0.93 12.98 -0.08
N ASP A 66 0.08 13.99 -0.29
CA ASP A 66 -0.88 14.43 0.71
C ASP A 66 -1.93 13.34 0.99
N TYR A 67 -2.41 12.67 -0.05
CA TYR A 67 -3.29 11.50 0.06
C TYR A 67 -2.62 10.36 0.85
N LEU A 68 -1.38 10.00 0.50
CA LEU A 68 -0.64 8.95 1.20
C LEU A 68 -0.39 9.31 2.66
N ASN A 69 -0.17 10.58 2.99
CA ASN A 69 -0.04 11.03 4.38
C ASN A 69 -1.37 10.93 5.13
N ALA A 70 -2.48 11.29 4.49
CA ALA A 70 -3.83 11.21 5.06
C ALA A 70 -4.30 9.75 5.25
N PHE A 71 -3.92 8.84 4.35
CA PHE A 71 -4.23 7.40 4.44
C PHE A 71 -3.85 6.81 5.81
N TRP A 72 -2.72 7.23 6.40
CA TRP A 72 -2.29 6.76 7.72
C TRP A 72 -3.26 7.05 8.87
N ASN A 73 -4.16 8.02 8.70
CA ASN A 73 -5.16 8.37 9.71
C ASN A 73 -6.40 7.46 9.68
N VAL A 74 -6.55 6.65 8.62
CA VAL A 74 -7.74 5.79 8.40
C VAL A 74 -7.39 4.31 8.29
N VAL A 75 -6.14 3.93 8.57
CA VAL A 75 -5.74 2.50 8.58
C VAL A 75 -6.39 1.80 9.76
N ASP A 76 -7.10 0.71 9.46
CA ASP A 76 -7.58 -0.24 10.45
C ASP A 76 -6.45 -1.19 10.86
N TRP A 77 -5.78 -0.85 11.97
CA TRP A 77 -4.66 -1.63 12.49
C TRP A 77 -5.08 -2.98 13.09
N ASP A 78 -6.31 -3.10 13.57
CA ASP A 78 -6.81 -4.37 14.12
C ASP A 78 -6.96 -5.40 12.99
N ALA A 79 -7.46 -4.97 11.83
CA ALA A 79 -7.55 -5.81 10.64
C ALA A 79 -6.17 -6.18 10.07
N VAL A 80 -5.20 -5.26 10.09
CA VAL A 80 -3.80 -5.56 9.70
C VAL A 80 -3.19 -6.59 10.65
N ALA A 81 -3.37 -6.40 11.96
CA ALA A 81 -2.83 -7.30 12.98
C ALA A 81 -3.50 -8.68 12.94
N ALA A 82 -4.79 -8.76 12.58
CA ALA A 82 -5.49 -10.02 12.37
C ALA A 82 -4.87 -10.82 11.21
N ARG A 83 -4.69 -10.20 10.04
CA ARG A 83 -4.04 -10.84 8.88
C ARG A 83 -2.60 -11.29 9.13
N PHE A 84 -1.88 -10.60 10.02
CA PHE A 84 -0.51 -10.98 10.37
C PHE A 84 -0.43 -12.21 11.28
N ARG A 85 -1.51 -12.55 11.99
CA ARG A 85 -1.57 -13.69 12.91
C ARG A 85 -2.10 -14.98 12.26
N GLU A 86 -2.71 -14.86 11.07
CA GLU A 86 -3.14 -15.99 10.26
C GLU A 86 -1.94 -16.73 9.67
#